data_AF-A0AAE1BKN7-F1
#
_entry.id   AF-A0AAE1BKN7-F1
#
_cell.length_a   1.000
_cell.length_b   1.000
_cell.length_c   1.000
_cell.angle_alpha   90.00
_cell.angle_beta   90.00
_cell.angle_gamma   90.00
#
_symmetry.space_group_name_H-M   'P 1'
#
loop_
_entity.id
_entity.type
_entity.pdbx_description
1 polymer ?
#
loop_
_entity_poly.entity_id
_entity_poly.type
_entity_poly.pdbx_seq_one_letter_code
_entity_poly.pdbx_strand_id
1 'polypeptide(L)'
;MDKLITSRIVKPNKELCNKCTKEVSTPAIRCDQCKNLLHVSCTQLPCYTVIKYFTSRIQFTCENCVKLGIEEYQTLVDWVEQNAGNGQQTGAGALVTAITELRGDIKLLNRTINNENKDNRRQLYPDMLQTSQQPNQQADANQAMTQTRQVKHPGTFYADVAGKVKPNQHAVFIKPKDLTTPSNNKEIISTLKQVPVVTAKTIQQKTMKLVFPSESTKDRAVEALEANDQIADNHQIISEKKLKPKISITFIPDCIEDSEIIKSIQDKNENLAKLMTEEEDIKLLFTKPSTPGHKTAVIIVSPNIRKQIEKNDNRIYIHFSRCRVYDHYWVRRCGTCMGYGHKTSHCHAQNPVCGH
;
A
#
# COMPACT_ATOMS: atom_id res chain seq x y z
N MET A 1 -13.86 24.52 5.27
CA MET A 1 -14.43 23.15 5.27
C MET A 1 -13.86 22.26 6.38
N ASP A 2 -12.79 22.65 7.09
CA ASP A 2 -12.15 21.82 8.13
C ASP A 2 -12.82 21.74 9.51
N LYS A 3 -13.94 22.45 9.74
CA LYS A 3 -14.62 22.44 11.06
C LYS A 3 -15.76 21.42 11.18
N LEU A 4 -16.11 20.70 10.11
CA LEU A 4 -17.28 19.80 10.09
C LEU A 4 -16.94 18.30 10.18
N ILE A 5 -15.67 17.91 10.07
CA ILE A 5 -15.23 16.52 10.22
C ILE A 5 -15.00 16.16 11.70
N THR A 6 -14.68 17.14 12.54
CA THR A 6 -14.35 16.95 13.96
C THR A 6 -15.56 16.72 14.86
N SER A 7 -16.80 16.93 14.41
CA SER A 7 -17.99 16.71 15.24
C SER A 7 -18.50 15.26 15.23
N ARG A 8 -17.88 14.35 14.47
CA ARG A 8 -18.26 12.93 14.39
C ARG A 8 -17.20 11.97 14.95
N ILE A 9 -16.05 12.50 15.40
CA ILE A 9 -15.00 11.73 16.07
C ILE A 9 -15.18 11.94 17.57
N VAL A 10 -15.75 10.95 18.26
CA VAL A 10 -15.99 10.98 19.70
C VAL A 10 -14.67 10.67 20.43
N LYS A 11 -14.34 11.47 21.46
CA LYS A 11 -13.23 11.21 22.41
C LYS A 11 -13.45 9.88 23.15
N PRO A 12 -12.40 9.24 23.71
CA PRO A 12 -12.47 7.87 24.20
C PRO A 12 -13.24 7.79 25.52
N ASN A 13 -14.56 7.76 25.45
CA ASN A 13 -15.37 7.03 26.42
C ASN A 13 -15.45 5.59 25.92
N LYS A 14 -15.32 4.63 26.84
CA LYS A 14 -15.40 3.20 26.57
C LYS A 14 -16.83 2.80 26.15
N GLU A 15 -17.24 3.22 24.96
CA GLU A 15 -18.50 2.80 24.36
C GLU A 15 -18.34 1.36 23.85
N LEU A 16 -19.30 0.51 24.19
CA LEU A 16 -19.35 -0.89 23.75
C LEU A 16 -20.11 -1.00 22.43
N CYS A 17 -19.69 -1.94 21.59
CA CYS A 17 -20.36 -2.23 20.34
C CYS A 17 -21.72 -2.86 20.64
N ASN A 18 -22.78 -2.29 20.08
CA ASN A 18 -24.14 -2.77 20.33
C ASN A 18 -24.45 -4.15 19.71
N LYS A 19 -23.54 -4.72 18.91
CA LYS A 19 -23.68 -6.06 18.35
C LYS A 19 -22.87 -7.11 19.09
N CYS A 20 -21.62 -6.81 19.42
CA CYS A 20 -20.69 -7.80 20.00
C CYS A 20 -20.27 -7.50 21.44
N THR A 21 -20.81 -6.42 22.03
CA THR A 21 -20.58 -5.96 23.42
C THR A 21 -19.13 -5.69 23.83
N LYS A 22 -18.19 -5.69 22.87
CA LYS A 22 -16.77 -5.34 23.09
C LYS A 22 -16.52 -3.84 22.97
N GLU A 23 -15.48 -3.35 23.66
CA GLU A 23 -15.03 -1.95 23.53
C GLU A 23 -14.76 -1.59 22.06
N VAL A 24 -15.22 -0.41 21.67
CA VAL A 24 -15.11 0.07 20.30
C VAL A 24 -13.84 0.89 20.12
N SER A 25 -12.85 0.32 19.43
CA SER A 25 -11.74 1.07 18.86
C SER A 25 -12.15 1.67 17.50
N THR A 26 -11.56 2.79 17.13
CA THR A 26 -11.75 3.38 15.79
C THR A 26 -11.15 2.47 14.72
N PRO A 27 -11.79 2.27 13.55
CA PRO A 27 -13.00 2.96 13.05
C PRO A 27 -14.34 2.32 13.48
N ALA A 28 -15.32 3.17 13.79
CA ALA A 28 -16.65 2.77 14.26
C ALA A 28 -17.76 3.65 13.68
N ILE A 29 -18.95 3.08 13.46
CA ILE A 29 -20.09 3.76 12.89
C ILE A 29 -21.20 3.91 13.93
N ARG A 30 -21.86 5.07 13.94
CA ARG A 30 -23.02 5.34 14.81
C ARG A 30 -24.30 5.23 14.00
N CYS A 31 -25.30 4.51 14.51
CA CYS A 31 -26.64 4.45 13.92
C CYS A 31 -27.31 5.83 14.00
N ASP A 32 -27.90 6.32 12.91
CA ASP A 32 -28.60 7.60 12.91
C ASP A 32 -29.93 7.56 13.66
N GLN A 33 -30.53 6.38 13.81
CA GLN A 33 -31.80 6.20 14.52
C GLN A 33 -31.57 6.06 16.03
N CYS A 34 -30.96 4.96 16.48
CA CYS A 34 -30.77 4.70 17.92
C CYS A 34 -29.50 5.29 18.53
N LYS A 35 -28.64 5.94 17.73
CA LYS A 35 -27.35 6.49 18.17
C LYS A 35 -26.35 5.47 18.76
N ASN A 36 -26.63 4.17 18.66
CA ASN A 36 -25.72 3.12 19.12
C ASN A 36 -24.46 3.03 18.24
N LEU A 37 -23.34 2.70 18.88
CA LEU A 37 -22.05 2.54 18.24
C LEU A 37 -21.79 1.08 17.83
N LEU A 38 -21.23 0.87 16.65
CA LEU A 38 -20.96 -0.44 16.07
C LEU A 38 -19.55 -0.46 15.48
N HIS A 39 -18.82 -1.57 15.67
CA HIS A 39 -17.62 -1.82 14.86
C HIS A 39 -18.02 -1.91 13.39
N VAL A 40 -17.20 -1.37 12.51
CA VAL A 40 -17.37 -1.52 11.06
C VAL A 40 -17.56 -2.98 10.67
N SER A 41 -16.71 -3.88 11.17
CA SER A 41 -16.80 -5.33 10.92
C SER A 41 -18.10 -5.97 11.41
N CYS A 42 -18.78 -5.37 12.39
CA CYS A 42 -20.06 -5.85 12.91
C CYS A 42 -21.26 -5.44 12.04
N THR A 43 -21.10 -4.44 11.16
CA THR A 43 -22.21 -3.87 10.35
C THR A 43 -22.46 -4.60 9.03
N GLN A 44 -21.70 -5.64 8.69
CA GLN A 44 -21.71 -6.29 7.36
C GLN A 44 -21.44 -5.33 6.17
N LEU A 45 -21.11 -4.06 6.45
CA LEU A 45 -20.80 -3.06 5.42
C LEU A 45 -19.42 -3.34 4.80
N PRO A 46 -19.29 -3.25 3.47
CA PRO A 46 -17.98 -3.24 2.80
C PRO A 46 -17.12 -2.06 3.26
N CYS A 47 -15.78 -2.23 3.33
CA CYS A 47 -14.87 -1.17 3.79
C CYS A 47 -15.00 0.15 3.01
N TYR A 48 -15.36 0.13 1.72
CA TYR A 48 -15.54 1.35 0.92
C TYR A 48 -16.80 2.15 1.31
N THR A 49 -17.85 1.47 1.76
CA THR A 49 -19.12 2.09 2.20
C THR A 49 -18.89 2.92 3.47
N VAL A 50 -17.97 2.47 4.32
CA VAL A 50 -17.52 3.17 5.51
C VAL A 50 -16.82 4.48 5.15
N ILE A 51 -15.93 4.46 4.15
CA ILE A 51 -15.25 5.67 3.66
C ILE A 51 -16.29 6.65 3.10
N LYS A 52 -17.27 6.17 2.32
CA LYS A 52 -18.38 7.00 1.84
C LYS A 52 -19.22 7.57 2.98
N TYR A 53 -19.51 6.80 4.03
CA TYR A 53 -20.25 7.27 5.21
C TYR A 53 -19.54 8.41 5.94
N PHE A 54 -18.21 8.36 6.04
CA PHE A 54 -17.44 9.44 6.67
C PHE A 54 -17.23 10.67 5.79
N THR A 55 -17.26 10.50 4.46
CA THR A 55 -17.00 11.58 3.50
C THR A 55 -18.28 12.20 2.93
N SER A 56 -19.42 11.50 3.00
CA SER A 56 -20.71 11.88 2.43
C SER A 56 -21.77 11.97 3.53
N ARG A 57 -22.82 12.79 3.37
CA ARG A 57 -23.96 12.87 4.31
C ARG A 57 -24.89 11.64 4.25
N ILE A 58 -24.33 10.45 4.06
CA ILE A 58 -25.11 9.22 3.99
C ILE A 58 -25.56 8.86 5.40
N GLN A 59 -26.84 8.53 5.55
CA GLN A 59 -27.40 8.06 6.81
C GLN A 59 -27.17 6.55 6.95
N PHE A 60 -26.84 6.08 8.15
CA PHE A 60 -26.68 4.66 8.46
C PHE A 60 -27.69 4.23 9.52
N THR A 61 -28.49 3.22 9.20
CA THR A 61 -29.43 2.59 10.14
C THR A 61 -28.97 1.17 10.45
N CYS A 62 -28.86 0.83 11.74
CA CYS A 62 -28.39 -0.50 12.13
C CYS A 62 -29.47 -1.56 11.92
N GLU A 63 -29.03 -2.82 11.80
CA GLU A 63 -29.89 -3.99 11.57
C GLU A 63 -31.04 -4.09 12.58
N ASN A 64 -30.80 -3.79 13.86
CA ASN A 64 -31.84 -3.82 14.89
C ASN A 64 -32.90 -2.73 14.69
N CYS A 65 -32.51 -1.51 14.31
CA CYS A 65 -33.47 -0.45 14.01
C CYS A 65 -34.29 -0.76 12.77
N VAL A 66 -33.69 -1.41 11.76
CA VAL A 66 -34.43 -1.88 10.58
C VAL A 66 -35.45 -2.95 10.98
N LYS A 67 -35.06 -3.94 11.81
CA LYS A 67 -35.97 -4.99 12.29
C LYS A 67 -37.12 -4.43 13.12
N LEU A 68 -36.83 -3.54 14.07
CA LEU A 68 -37.85 -2.88 14.90
C LEU A 68 -38.86 -2.11 14.04
N GLY A 69 -38.38 -1.35 13.05
CA GLY A 69 -39.28 -0.65 12.13
C GLY A 69 -40.17 -1.59 11.32
N ILE A 70 -39.66 -2.77 10.93
CA ILE A 70 -40.46 -3.79 10.22
C ILE A 70 -41.51 -4.43 11.16
N GLU A 71 -41.15 -4.74 12.41
CA GLU A 71 -42.07 -5.34 13.40
C GLU A 71 -43.22 -4.40 13.79
N GLU A 72 -42.91 -3.11 14.03
CA GLU A 72 -43.92 -2.07 14.27
C GLU A 72 -44.89 -1.96 13.09
N TYR A 73 -44.35 -2.04 11.87
CA TYR A 73 -45.15 -1.98 10.66
C TYR A 73 -46.04 -3.21 10.48
N GLN A 74 -45.52 -4.40 10.77
CA GLN A 74 -46.29 -5.65 10.70
C GLN A 74 -47.43 -5.63 11.72
N THR A 75 -47.17 -5.13 12.92
CA THR A 75 -48.19 -4.98 13.98
C THR A 75 -49.31 -4.04 13.54
N LEU A 76 -48.96 -2.93 12.86
CA LEU A 76 -49.95 -2.02 12.29
C LEU A 76 -50.80 -2.71 11.23
N VAL A 77 -50.18 -3.47 10.32
CA VAL A 77 -50.89 -4.23 9.28
C VAL A 77 -51.86 -5.25 9.91
N ASP A 78 -51.40 -6.01 10.90
CA ASP A 78 -52.20 -7.04 11.57
C ASP A 78 -53.40 -6.42 12.33
N TRP A 79 -53.18 -5.28 13.00
CA TRP A 79 -54.25 -4.52 13.66
C TRP A 79 -55.29 -4.03 12.65
N VAL A 80 -54.85 -3.50 11.52
CA VAL A 80 -55.77 -3.02 10.47
C VAL A 80 -56.60 -4.19 9.92
N GLU A 81 -56.01 -5.36 9.69
CA GLU A 81 -56.73 -6.52 9.18
C GLU A 81 -57.78 -7.06 10.16
N GLN A 82 -57.44 -7.12 11.45
CA GLN A 82 -58.38 -7.56 12.49
C GLN A 82 -59.57 -6.62 12.65
N ASN A 83 -59.37 -5.31 12.42
CA ASN A 83 -60.44 -4.31 12.54
C ASN A 83 -61.19 -4.05 11.24
N ALA A 84 -60.58 -4.30 10.08
CA ALA A 84 -61.24 -4.20 8.77
C ALA A 84 -62.33 -5.27 8.57
N GLY A 85 -62.23 -6.42 9.26
CA GLY A 85 -63.24 -7.49 9.22
C GLY A 85 -64.54 -7.21 10.00
N ASN A 86 -64.54 -6.23 10.91
CA ASN A 86 -65.64 -6.02 11.87
C ASN A 86 -66.49 -4.76 11.61
N GLY A 87 -66.20 -3.97 10.57
CA GLY A 87 -66.90 -2.71 10.27
C GLY A 87 -67.71 -2.76 8.98
N GLN A 88 -69.03 -2.58 9.08
CA GLN A 88 -69.91 -2.36 7.92
C GLN A 88 -69.44 -1.16 7.07
N GLN A 89 -69.19 -1.45 5.80
CA GLN A 89 -69.31 -0.62 4.59
C GLN A 89 -69.27 0.91 4.75
N THR A 90 -68.11 1.50 4.46
CA THR A 90 -67.89 2.57 3.46
C THR A 90 -66.43 3.02 3.57
N GLY A 91 -65.51 2.31 2.90
CA GLY A 91 -64.07 2.64 2.92
C GLY A 91 -63.13 1.43 2.93
N ALA A 92 -63.64 0.23 3.22
CA ALA A 92 -62.86 -1.00 3.32
C ALA A 92 -62.09 -1.35 2.03
N GLY A 93 -62.61 -1.03 0.84
CA GLY A 93 -61.93 -1.29 -0.43
C GLY A 93 -60.62 -0.48 -0.60
N ALA A 94 -60.61 0.78 -0.18
CA ALA A 94 -59.41 1.63 -0.24
C ALA A 94 -58.38 1.19 0.81
N LEU A 95 -58.85 0.78 1.99
CA LEU A 95 -57.99 0.30 3.08
C LEU A 95 -57.32 -1.04 2.71
N VAL A 96 -58.07 -1.98 2.16
CA VAL A 96 -57.54 -3.28 1.69
C VAL A 96 -56.56 -3.09 0.53
N THR A 97 -56.82 -2.13 -0.36
CA THR A 97 -55.90 -1.78 -1.45
C THR A 97 -54.59 -1.19 -0.90
N ALA A 98 -54.67 -0.23 0.03
CA ALA A 98 -53.49 0.34 0.69
C ALA A 98 -52.68 -0.72 1.45
N ILE A 99 -53.32 -1.65 2.18
CA ILE A 99 -52.62 -2.76 2.86
C ILE A 99 -51.91 -3.66 1.84
N THR A 100 -52.52 -3.90 0.67
CA THR A 100 -51.95 -4.75 -0.38
C THR A 100 -50.73 -4.08 -1.04
N GLU A 101 -50.81 -2.78 -1.28
CA GLU A 101 -49.69 -1.96 -1.76
C GLU A 101 -48.53 -1.95 -0.75
N LEU A 102 -48.83 -1.72 0.52
CA LEU A 102 -47.84 -1.73 1.59
C LEU A 102 -47.18 -3.11 1.78
N ARG A 103 -47.93 -4.20 1.62
CA ARG A 103 -47.34 -5.55 1.57
C ARG A 103 -46.45 -5.76 0.35
N GLY A 104 -46.80 -5.15 -0.77
CA GLY A 104 -45.95 -5.07 -1.96
C GLY A 104 -44.63 -4.39 -1.64
N ASP A 105 -44.69 -3.24 -0.98
CA ASP A 105 -43.52 -2.45 -0.59
C ASP A 105 -42.65 -3.16 0.45
N ILE A 106 -43.23 -3.81 1.45
CA ILE A 106 -42.48 -4.62 2.43
C ILE A 106 -41.79 -5.79 1.75
N LYS A 107 -42.46 -6.48 0.81
CA LYS A 107 -41.85 -7.58 0.04
C LYS A 107 -40.75 -7.05 -0.88
N LEU A 108 -40.92 -5.86 -1.45
CA LEU A 108 -39.91 -5.22 -2.29
C LEU A 108 -38.71 -4.80 -1.45
N LEU A 109 -38.91 -4.14 -0.30
CA LEU A 109 -37.88 -3.77 0.66
C LEU A 109 -37.11 -4.99 1.17
N ASN A 110 -37.79 -6.06 1.56
CA ASN A 110 -37.15 -7.30 1.98
C ASN A 110 -36.37 -7.95 0.83
N ARG A 111 -36.87 -7.90 -0.41
CA ARG A 111 -36.11 -8.33 -1.59
C ARG A 111 -34.93 -7.42 -1.84
N THR A 112 -35.05 -6.11 -1.70
CA THR A 112 -33.97 -5.14 -1.90
C THR A 112 -32.91 -5.30 -0.82
N ILE A 113 -33.24 -5.51 0.45
CA ILE A 113 -32.27 -5.80 1.50
C ILE A 113 -31.52 -7.11 1.19
N ASN A 114 -32.24 -8.15 0.76
CA ASN A 114 -31.65 -9.46 0.45
C ASN A 114 -30.92 -9.48 -0.91
N ASN A 115 -31.33 -8.66 -1.87
CA ASN A 115 -30.74 -8.54 -3.20
C ASN A 115 -29.64 -7.49 -3.23
N GLU A 116 -29.66 -6.41 -2.47
CA GLU A 116 -28.50 -5.53 -2.28
C GLU A 116 -27.34 -6.32 -1.64
N ASN A 117 -27.62 -7.30 -0.79
CA ASN A 117 -26.64 -8.27 -0.31
C ASN A 117 -26.08 -9.19 -1.44
N LYS A 118 -26.76 -9.32 -2.58
CA LYS A 118 -26.39 -10.13 -3.78
C LYS A 118 -25.97 -9.31 -5.02
N ASP A 119 -26.40 -8.07 -5.16
CA ASP A 119 -26.25 -7.18 -6.33
C ASP A 119 -25.21 -6.08 -6.06
N ASN A 120 -24.93 -5.74 -4.79
CA ASN A 120 -23.65 -5.09 -4.44
C ASN A 120 -22.44 -5.97 -4.83
N ARG A 121 -22.66 -7.28 -5.06
CA ARG A 121 -21.68 -8.20 -5.65
C ARG A 121 -21.60 -8.15 -7.18
N ARG A 122 -22.54 -7.50 -7.90
CA ARG A 122 -22.65 -7.58 -9.38
C ARG A 122 -22.72 -6.24 -10.14
N GLN A 123 -23.21 -5.14 -9.59
CA GLN A 123 -23.54 -3.92 -10.39
C GLN A 123 -22.52 -2.75 -10.36
N LEU A 124 -21.33 -2.88 -9.77
CA LEU A 124 -20.35 -1.77 -9.64
C LEU A 124 -19.49 -1.47 -10.90
N TYR A 125 -19.91 -1.85 -12.12
CA TYR A 125 -19.03 -1.87 -13.31
C TYR A 125 -19.31 -0.93 -14.52
N PRO A 126 -20.39 -0.14 -14.67
CA PRO A 126 -20.49 0.73 -15.88
C PRO A 126 -20.11 2.21 -15.72
N ASP A 127 -20.45 2.89 -14.62
CA ASP A 127 -20.60 4.36 -14.66
C ASP A 127 -19.34 5.22 -14.45
N MET A 128 -18.15 4.64 -14.29
CA MET A 128 -16.91 5.43 -14.15
C MET A 128 -16.19 5.76 -15.47
N LEU A 129 -16.72 5.32 -16.62
CA LEU A 129 -16.06 5.51 -17.92
C LEU A 129 -16.42 6.80 -18.67
N GLN A 130 -17.37 7.61 -18.19
CA GLN A 130 -17.88 8.74 -18.98
C GLN A 130 -17.51 10.15 -18.48
N THR A 131 -16.88 10.33 -17.31
CA THR A 131 -16.59 11.68 -16.78
C THR A 131 -15.19 12.23 -17.09
N SER A 132 -14.41 11.59 -17.97
CA SER A 132 -13.02 12.01 -18.28
C SER A 132 -12.84 12.87 -19.53
N GLN A 133 -13.91 13.50 -20.05
CA GLN A 133 -13.82 14.42 -21.19
C GLN A 133 -14.39 15.80 -20.86
N GLN A 134 -13.66 16.59 -20.06
CA GLN A 134 -13.73 18.05 -20.13
C GLN A 134 -12.30 18.64 -20.13
N PRO A 135 -11.94 19.54 -21.06
CA PRO A 135 -10.62 20.16 -21.11
C PRO A 135 -10.40 21.15 -19.95
N ASN A 136 -9.21 21.06 -19.35
CA ASN A 136 -8.77 21.83 -18.20
C ASN A 136 -8.39 23.27 -18.64
N GLN A 137 -9.25 24.26 -18.39
CA GLN A 137 -8.91 25.68 -18.51
C GLN A 137 -8.28 26.18 -17.20
N GLN A 138 -7.01 25.84 -16.96
CA GLN A 138 -6.22 26.38 -15.84
C GLN A 138 -4.73 26.33 -16.19
N ALA A 139 -4.32 27.07 -17.21
CA ALA A 139 -2.91 27.22 -17.60
C ALA A 139 -2.31 28.60 -17.25
N ASP A 140 -3.12 29.63 -16.99
CA ASP A 140 -2.61 31.01 -16.96
C ASP A 140 -2.40 31.62 -15.56
N ALA A 141 -2.55 30.84 -14.48
CA ALA A 141 -2.31 31.33 -13.11
C ALA A 141 -0.89 31.05 -12.56
N ASN A 142 -0.06 30.25 -13.26
CA ASN A 142 1.23 29.77 -12.74
C ASN A 142 2.45 30.60 -13.17
N GLN A 143 2.28 31.71 -13.87
CA GLN A 143 3.40 32.54 -14.34
C GLN A 143 3.73 33.74 -13.43
N ALA A 144 2.94 34.01 -12.39
CA ALA A 144 3.13 35.19 -11.52
C ALA A 144 3.80 34.90 -10.15
N MET A 145 4.20 33.65 -9.87
CA MET A 145 4.78 33.24 -8.56
C MET A 145 6.23 32.72 -8.60
N THR A 146 6.92 32.81 -9.74
CA THR A 146 8.30 32.31 -9.94
C THR A 146 9.40 33.35 -9.74
N GLN A 147 9.16 34.41 -8.96
CA GLN A 147 10.19 35.42 -8.62
C GLN A 147 10.49 35.54 -7.12
N THR A 148 10.31 34.49 -6.34
CA THR A 148 10.76 34.46 -4.94
C THR A 148 11.81 33.38 -4.68
N ARG A 149 13.02 33.86 -4.37
CA ARG A 149 14.14 33.18 -3.69
C ARG A 149 14.80 32.00 -4.44
N GLN A 150 15.75 32.35 -5.31
CA GLN A 150 16.92 31.49 -5.52
C GLN A 150 17.77 31.50 -4.24
N VAL A 151 17.39 30.71 -3.24
CA VAL A 151 18.31 30.35 -2.17
C VAL A 151 19.35 29.43 -2.81
N LYS A 152 20.59 29.91 -2.96
CA LYS A 152 21.74 29.07 -3.32
C LYS A 152 21.86 27.99 -2.23
N HIS A 153 21.34 26.80 -2.48
CA HIS A 153 21.55 25.68 -1.57
C HIS A 153 23.06 25.35 -1.55
N PRO A 154 23.71 25.32 -0.38
CA PRO A 154 25.14 25.04 -0.27
C PRO A 154 25.49 23.54 -0.46
N GLY A 155 24.51 22.71 -0.81
CA GLY A 155 24.67 21.27 -0.97
C GLY A 155 24.71 20.85 -2.46
N THR A 156 25.49 19.82 -2.75
CA THR A 156 25.45 19.08 -4.03
C THR A 156 24.05 18.51 -4.27
N PHE A 157 23.51 18.71 -5.48
CA PHE A 157 22.23 18.11 -5.87
C PHE A 157 22.41 16.63 -6.20
N TYR A 158 21.31 15.87 -6.16
CA TYR A 158 21.34 14.44 -6.49
C TYR A 158 21.86 14.19 -7.91
N ALA A 159 21.41 15.01 -8.88
CA ALA A 159 21.83 14.91 -10.28
C ALA A 159 23.36 15.04 -10.45
N ASP A 160 24.01 15.89 -9.64
CA ASP A 160 25.46 16.14 -9.69
C ASP A 160 26.30 14.93 -9.24
N VAL A 161 25.66 14.00 -8.53
CA VAL A 161 26.29 12.82 -7.93
C VAL A 161 25.91 11.55 -8.68
N ALA A 162 24.65 11.43 -9.13
CA ALA A 162 24.11 10.22 -9.72
C ALA A 162 24.88 9.75 -10.97
N GLY A 163 25.42 10.67 -11.78
CA GLY A 163 26.18 10.33 -12.99
C GLY A 163 27.66 9.96 -12.77
N LYS A 164 28.21 10.15 -11.56
CA LYS A 164 29.65 9.96 -11.29
C LYS A 164 30.01 8.56 -10.81
N VAL A 165 29.03 7.76 -10.42
CA VAL A 165 29.26 6.38 -9.94
C VAL A 165 29.26 5.44 -11.14
N LYS A 166 30.45 4.98 -11.56
CA LYS A 166 30.53 3.88 -12.53
C LYS A 166 30.01 2.61 -11.87
N PRO A 167 29.04 1.89 -12.47
CA PRO A 167 28.58 0.63 -11.92
C PRO A 167 29.76 -0.36 -11.89
N ASN A 168 29.94 -1.03 -10.76
CA ASN A 168 30.86 -2.15 -10.64
C ASN A 168 30.26 -3.34 -11.40
N GLN A 169 30.46 -3.37 -12.71
CA GLN A 169 30.03 -4.53 -13.49
C GLN A 169 30.90 -5.72 -13.06
N HIS A 170 30.26 -6.76 -12.53
CA HIS A 170 30.86 -8.06 -12.19
C HIS A 170 32.00 -7.99 -11.16
N ALA A 171 31.76 -7.41 -9.98
CA ALA A 171 32.75 -7.36 -8.90
C ALA A 171 32.55 -8.45 -7.83
N VAL A 172 33.68 -8.90 -7.27
CA VAL A 172 33.77 -9.80 -6.10
C VAL A 172 34.64 -9.13 -5.04
N PHE A 173 34.18 -9.19 -3.79
CA PHE A 173 34.91 -8.73 -2.63
C PHE A 173 35.38 -9.92 -1.81
N ILE A 174 36.66 -9.96 -1.48
CA ILE A 174 37.27 -10.97 -0.62
C ILE A 174 37.60 -10.25 0.69
N LYS A 175 36.78 -10.51 1.70
CA LYS A 175 36.89 -9.86 3.02
C LYS A 175 37.47 -10.86 4.02
N PRO A 176 38.47 -10.51 4.83
CA PRO A 176 38.93 -11.41 5.89
C PRO A 176 37.82 -11.63 6.94
N LYS A 177 37.66 -12.86 7.44
CA LYS A 177 36.66 -13.17 8.48
C LYS A 177 37.03 -12.53 9.82
N ASP A 178 38.33 -12.41 10.12
CA ASP A 178 38.86 -11.70 11.28
C ASP A 178 39.87 -10.61 10.83
N LEU A 179 39.93 -9.49 11.55
CA LEU A 179 40.85 -8.38 11.25
C LEU A 179 42.32 -8.78 11.47
N THR A 180 42.54 -9.80 12.31
CA THR A 180 43.86 -10.40 12.56
C THR A 180 44.36 -11.22 11.37
N THR A 181 43.46 -11.70 10.50
CA THR A 181 43.80 -12.54 9.35
C THR A 181 44.81 -11.82 8.42
N PRO A 182 45.89 -12.50 8.01
CA PRO A 182 46.85 -11.94 7.05
C PRO A 182 46.25 -11.82 5.66
N SER A 183 46.83 -10.92 4.84
CA SER A 183 46.36 -10.69 3.47
C SER A 183 46.82 -11.85 2.57
N ASN A 184 45.90 -12.71 2.11
CA ASN A 184 46.23 -13.87 1.26
C ASN A 184 46.37 -13.51 -0.24
N ASN A 185 46.92 -12.34 -0.56
CA ASN A 185 46.94 -11.81 -1.93
C ASN A 185 47.70 -12.72 -2.90
N LYS A 186 48.79 -13.35 -2.45
CA LYS A 186 49.56 -14.28 -3.27
C LYS A 186 48.75 -15.51 -3.66
N GLU A 187 47.94 -16.02 -2.73
CA GLU A 187 47.10 -17.19 -2.92
C GLU A 187 45.88 -16.88 -3.80
N ILE A 188 45.32 -15.69 -3.66
CA ILE A 188 44.25 -15.20 -4.55
C ILE A 188 44.78 -15.07 -5.98
N ILE A 189 45.98 -14.50 -6.15
CA ILE A 189 46.63 -14.37 -7.47
C ILE A 189 46.95 -15.75 -8.06
N SER A 190 47.43 -16.70 -7.25
CA SER A 190 47.75 -18.05 -7.72
C SER A 190 46.50 -18.81 -8.18
N THR A 191 45.43 -18.73 -7.40
CA THR A 191 44.13 -19.37 -7.68
C THR A 191 43.49 -18.82 -8.95
N LEU A 192 43.58 -17.51 -9.19
CA LEU A 192 42.96 -16.85 -10.33
C LEU A 192 43.87 -16.70 -11.55
N LYS A 193 45.03 -17.40 -11.61
CA LYS A 193 46.00 -17.29 -12.73
C LYS A 193 45.37 -17.42 -14.12
N GLN A 194 44.37 -18.28 -14.27
CA GLN A 194 43.71 -18.55 -15.55
C GLN A 194 42.41 -17.76 -15.75
N VAL A 195 41.98 -16.98 -14.76
CA VAL A 195 40.76 -16.18 -14.84
C VAL A 195 41.11 -14.73 -15.15
N PRO A 196 40.59 -14.14 -16.24
CA PRO A 196 40.90 -12.76 -16.58
C PRO A 196 40.28 -11.80 -15.56
N VAL A 197 41.12 -10.96 -14.94
CA VAL A 197 40.73 -9.91 -13.99
C VAL A 197 41.01 -8.54 -14.61
N VAL A 198 40.00 -7.67 -14.67
CA VAL A 198 40.11 -6.30 -15.21
C VAL A 198 40.76 -5.37 -14.19
N THR A 199 40.39 -5.51 -12.92
CA THR A 199 40.92 -4.66 -11.86
C THR A 199 41.01 -5.44 -10.56
N ALA A 200 42.17 -5.36 -9.90
CA ALA A 200 42.37 -5.86 -8.54
C ALA A 200 42.84 -4.71 -7.66
N LYS A 201 42.13 -4.43 -6.57
CA LYS A 201 42.50 -3.37 -5.63
C LYS A 201 42.19 -3.76 -4.19
N THR A 202 43.16 -3.56 -3.30
CA THR A 202 42.93 -3.63 -1.85
C THR A 202 42.26 -2.34 -1.36
N ILE A 203 41.14 -2.49 -0.67
CA ILE A 203 40.36 -1.41 -0.05
C ILE A 203 40.61 -1.43 1.47
N GLN A 204 39.84 -0.67 2.24
CA GLN A 204 39.90 -0.61 3.69
C GLN A 204 39.72 -2.00 4.32
N GLN A 205 40.32 -2.19 5.50
CA GLN A 205 40.23 -3.42 6.30
C GLN A 205 40.71 -4.68 5.56
N LYS A 206 41.81 -4.58 4.80
CA LYS A 206 42.42 -5.68 4.02
C LYS A 206 41.45 -6.38 3.05
N THR A 207 40.33 -5.74 2.69
CA THR A 207 39.36 -6.32 1.75
C THR A 207 39.86 -6.14 0.33
N MET A 208 39.94 -7.22 -0.45
CA MET A 208 40.30 -7.15 -1.86
C MET A 208 39.04 -7.03 -2.72
N LYS A 209 39.04 -6.12 -3.69
CA LYS A 209 38.03 -6.02 -4.73
C LYS A 209 38.62 -6.48 -6.06
N LEU A 210 37.94 -7.43 -6.68
CA LEU A 210 38.24 -7.94 -8.00
C LEU A 210 37.09 -7.57 -8.95
N VAL A 211 37.40 -7.11 -10.15
CA VAL A 211 36.43 -6.78 -11.21
C VAL A 211 36.72 -7.65 -12.42
N PHE A 212 35.68 -8.28 -12.95
CA PHE A 212 35.77 -9.24 -14.04
C PHE A 212 35.15 -8.69 -15.33
N PRO A 213 35.58 -9.17 -16.51
CA PRO A 213 35.07 -8.66 -17.79
C PRO A 213 33.63 -9.11 -18.08
N SER A 214 33.18 -10.22 -17.48
CA SER A 214 31.84 -10.77 -17.70
C SER A 214 31.32 -11.53 -16.48
N GLU A 215 30.00 -11.79 -16.46
CA GLU A 215 29.35 -12.58 -15.40
C GLU A 215 29.91 -14.02 -15.36
N SER A 216 30.11 -14.67 -16.51
CA SER A 216 30.64 -16.05 -16.54
C SER A 216 32.06 -16.14 -16.00
N THR A 217 32.92 -15.16 -16.28
CA THR A 217 34.27 -15.10 -15.72
C THR A 217 34.27 -14.82 -14.22
N LYS A 218 33.28 -14.05 -13.74
CA LYS A 218 33.08 -13.79 -12.31
C LYS A 218 32.64 -15.06 -11.60
N ASP A 219 31.68 -15.81 -12.15
CA ASP A 219 31.17 -17.04 -11.56
C ASP A 219 32.27 -18.11 -11.46
N ARG A 220 33.05 -18.30 -12.54
CA ARG A 220 34.25 -19.17 -12.52
C ARG A 220 35.28 -18.76 -11.47
N ALA A 221 35.48 -17.46 -11.26
CA ALA A 221 36.38 -16.97 -10.21
C ALA A 221 35.83 -17.27 -8.81
N VAL A 222 34.54 -17.09 -8.58
CA VAL A 222 33.91 -17.41 -7.29
C VAL A 222 34.07 -18.90 -7.00
N GLU A 223 33.75 -19.77 -7.95
CA GLU A 223 33.94 -21.22 -7.81
C GLU A 223 35.40 -21.60 -7.48
N ALA A 224 36.37 -21.01 -8.19
CA ALA A 224 37.79 -21.28 -7.94
C ALA A 224 38.26 -20.80 -6.57
N LEU A 225 37.75 -19.65 -6.09
CA LEU A 225 38.09 -19.10 -4.78
C LEU A 225 37.43 -19.88 -3.64
N GLU A 226 36.20 -20.34 -3.83
CA GLU A 226 35.47 -21.16 -2.87
C GLU A 226 36.05 -22.58 -2.76
N ALA A 227 36.62 -23.12 -3.84
CA ALA A 227 37.30 -24.42 -3.84
C ALA A 227 38.69 -24.41 -3.20
N ASN A 228 39.26 -23.23 -2.89
CA ASN A 228 40.55 -23.12 -2.20
C ASN A 228 40.33 -22.96 -0.69
N ASP A 229 40.54 -24.02 0.08
CA ASP A 229 40.34 -24.05 1.54
C ASP A 229 41.08 -22.92 2.28
N GLN A 230 42.31 -22.58 1.86
CA GLN A 230 43.08 -21.50 2.51
C GLN A 230 42.41 -20.13 2.36
N ILE A 231 41.66 -19.93 1.28
CA ILE A 231 40.89 -18.71 1.03
C ILE A 231 39.52 -18.83 1.70
N ALA A 232 38.78 -19.91 1.46
CA ALA A 232 37.43 -20.11 1.96
C ALA A 232 37.34 -20.16 3.50
N ASP A 233 38.35 -20.70 4.18
CA ASP A 233 38.38 -20.76 5.64
C ASP A 233 38.66 -19.41 6.27
N ASN A 234 39.57 -18.63 5.68
CA ASN A 234 40.06 -17.38 6.25
C ASN A 234 39.30 -16.14 5.76
N HIS A 235 38.65 -16.23 4.61
CA HIS A 235 38.02 -15.09 3.94
C HIS A 235 36.56 -15.40 3.59
N GLN A 236 35.73 -14.37 3.67
CA GLN A 236 34.38 -14.35 3.14
C GLN A 236 34.42 -13.81 1.71
N ILE A 237 33.98 -14.64 0.77
CA ILE A 237 33.82 -14.26 -0.64
C ILE A 237 32.41 -13.67 -0.78
N ILE A 238 32.34 -12.40 -1.18
CA ILE A 238 31.11 -11.63 -1.30
C ILE A 238 30.99 -11.20 -2.76
N SER A 239 30.12 -11.86 -3.52
CA SER A 239 29.74 -11.40 -4.85
C SER A 239 28.77 -10.22 -4.74
N GLU A 240 28.93 -9.21 -5.61
CA GLU A 240 28.03 -8.06 -5.63
C GLU A 240 26.65 -8.49 -6.13
N LYS A 241 25.72 -8.74 -5.19
CA LYS A 241 24.33 -9.04 -5.52
C LYS A 241 23.64 -7.75 -6.00
N LYS A 242 23.10 -7.79 -7.21
CA LYS A 242 22.24 -6.70 -7.71
C LYS A 242 21.06 -6.54 -6.76
N LEU A 243 20.84 -5.30 -6.31
CA LEU A 243 19.71 -4.99 -5.45
C LEU A 243 18.41 -5.20 -6.24
N LYS A 244 17.52 -6.05 -5.71
CA LYS A 244 16.16 -6.18 -6.24
C LYS A 244 15.41 -4.85 -6.03
N PRO A 245 14.61 -4.38 -7.01
CA PRO A 245 13.78 -3.19 -6.87
C PRO A 245 12.90 -3.24 -5.62
N LYS A 246 12.85 -2.13 -4.89
CA LYS A 246 11.93 -1.91 -3.79
C LYS A 246 10.87 -0.92 -4.24
N ILE A 247 9.60 -1.21 -3.97
CA ILE A 247 8.48 -0.33 -4.33
C ILE A 247 7.56 -0.10 -3.14
N SER A 248 6.92 1.07 -3.11
CA SER A 248 5.88 1.46 -2.16
C SER A 248 4.54 1.47 -2.87
N ILE A 249 3.59 0.69 -2.37
CA ILE A 249 2.23 0.65 -2.84
C ILE A 249 1.38 1.45 -1.86
N THR A 250 0.76 2.52 -2.33
CA THR A 250 0.03 3.49 -1.52
C THR A 250 -1.49 3.31 -1.67
N PHE A 251 -2.25 3.83 -0.70
CA PHE A 251 -3.72 3.77 -0.66
C PHE A 251 -4.30 2.35 -0.60
N ILE A 252 -3.60 1.42 0.05
CA ILE A 252 -4.14 0.09 0.35
C ILE A 252 -5.15 0.25 1.49
N PRO A 253 -6.39 -0.30 1.40
CA PRO A 253 -7.32 -0.31 2.53
C PRO A 253 -6.70 -0.93 3.78
N ASP A 254 -6.90 -0.29 4.94
CA ASP A 254 -6.37 -0.77 6.23
C ASP A 254 -7.01 -2.08 6.72
N CYS A 255 -8.20 -2.41 6.23
CA CYS A 255 -8.93 -3.63 6.54
C CYS A 255 -8.33 -4.92 5.92
N ILE A 256 -7.36 -4.80 5.01
CA ILE A 256 -6.68 -5.95 4.39
C ILE A 256 -5.54 -6.39 5.31
N GLU A 257 -5.38 -7.68 5.61
CA GLU A 257 -4.24 -8.15 6.39
C GLU A 257 -2.95 -8.18 5.57
N ASP A 258 -1.79 -8.01 6.22
CA ASP A 258 -0.48 -8.01 5.56
C ASP A 258 -0.20 -9.33 4.81
N SER A 259 -0.66 -10.45 5.36
CA SER A 259 -0.58 -11.80 4.78
C SER A 259 -1.36 -11.94 3.48
N GLU A 260 -2.38 -11.12 3.26
CA GLU A 260 -3.28 -11.17 2.10
C GLU A 260 -2.84 -10.26 0.95
N ILE A 261 -1.95 -9.28 1.21
CA ILE A 261 -1.55 -8.29 0.21
C ILE A 261 -0.94 -8.97 -1.01
N ILE A 262 0.01 -9.90 -0.82
CA ILE A 262 0.68 -10.59 -1.92
C ILE A 262 -0.29 -11.46 -2.70
N LYS A 263 -1.12 -12.24 -1.99
CA LYS A 263 -2.15 -13.09 -2.61
C LYS A 263 -3.10 -12.26 -3.44
N SER A 264 -3.55 -11.13 -2.92
CA SER A 264 -4.42 -10.24 -3.65
C SER A 264 -3.76 -9.64 -4.90
N ILE A 265 -2.46 -9.36 -4.87
CA ILE A 265 -1.72 -8.92 -6.06
C ILE A 265 -1.70 -10.05 -7.11
N GLN A 266 -1.45 -11.29 -6.70
CA GLN A 266 -1.47 -12.45 -7.59
C GLN A 266 -2.85 -12.64 -8.21
N ASP A 267 -3.92 -12.66 -7.40
CA ASP A 267 -5.27 -12.96 -7.87
C ASP A 267 -5.85 -11.90 -8.81
N LYS A 268 -5.48 -10.62 -8.63
CA LYS A 268 -6.08 -9.50 -9.35
C LYS A 268 -5.27 -8.99 -10.54
N ASN A 269 -4.00 -9.37 -10.64
CA ASN A 269 -3.11 -8.88 -11.69
C ASN A 269 -2.55 -10.07 -12.47
N GLU A 270 -3.33 -10.64 -13.39
CA GLU A 270 -2.94 -11.81 -14.20
C GLU A 270 -1.57 -11.65 -14.88
N ASN A 271 -1.26 -10.44 -15.36
CA ASN A 271 0.01 -10.11 -16.00
C ASN A 271 1.21 -10.20 -15.04
N LEU A 272 0.98 -9.98 -13.74
CA LEU A 272 2.00 -10.14 -12.70
C LEU A 272 2.05 -11.58 -12.21
N ALA A 273 0.90 -12.24 -12.04
CA ALA A 273 0.82 -13.63 -11.60
C ALA A 273 1.65 -14.57 -12.48
N LYS A 274 1.63 -14.38 -13.80
CA LYS A 274 2.43 -15.15 -14.77
C LYS A 274 3.95 -15.00 -14.57
N LEU A 275 4.40 -13.92 -13.93
CA LEU A 275 5.81 -13.63 -13.66
C LEU A 275 6.22 -13.96 -12.23
N MET A 276 5.28 -14.38 -11.39
CA MET A 276 5.51 -14.72 -10.00
C MET A 276 5.67 -16.24 -9.90
N THR A 277 6.75 -16.73 -10.50
CA THR A 277 7.06 -18.16 -10.56
C THR A 277 7.74 -18.65 -9.29
N GLU A 278 8.48 -17.77 -8.60
CA GLU A 278 9.21 -18.09 -7.38
C GLU A 278 8.71 -17.21 -6.20
N GLU A 279 8.74 -17.74 -4.98
CA GLU A 279 8.43 -16.96 -3.77
C GLU A 279 9.37 -15.75 -3.60
N GLU A 280 10.55 -15.78 -4.23
CA GLU A 280 11.52 -14.69 -4.20
C GLU A 280 11.23 -13.53 -5.17
N ASP A 281 10.25 -13.68 -6.07
CA ASP A 281 9.90 -12.67 -7.05
C ASP A 281 9.16 -11.49 -6.43
N ILE A 282 8.44 -11.73 -5.34
CA ILE A 282 7.75 -10.70 -4.56
C ILE A 282 7.94 -10.97 -3.07
N LYS A 283 8.22 -9.94 -2.28
CA LYS A 283 8.29 -10.08 -0.83
C LYS A 283 7.80 -8.84 -0.14
N LEU A 284 6.82 -8.99 0.75
CA LEU A 284 6.39 -7.93 1.65
C LEU A 284 7.49 -7.68 2.68
N LEU A 285 7.95 -6.43 2.79
CA LEU A 285 8.92 -6.02 3.81
C LEU A 285 8.22 -5.55 5.07
N PHE A 286 7.34 -4.57 4.93
CA PHE A 286 6.55 -4.02 6.02
C PHE A 286 5.40 -3.19 5.46
N THR A 287 4.40 -2.95 6.30
CA THR A 287 3.36 -1.95 6.06
C THR A 287 3.47 -0.81 7.06
N LYS A 288 2.93 0.36 6.67
CA LYS A 288 2.82 1.52 7.56
C LYS A 288 1.49 2.23 7.35
N PRO A 289 0.89 2.81 8.40
CA PRO A 289 -0.26 3.70 8.25
C PRO A 289 0.09 4.86 7.31
N SER A 290 -0.88 5.29 6.47
CA SER A 290 -0.66 6.38 5.52
C SER A 290 -1.64 7.53 5.77
N THR A 291 -2.93 7.27 5.57
CA THR A 291 -4.04 8.19 5.82
C THR A 291 -5.13 7.42 6.56
N PRO A 292 -6.08 8.07 7.25
CA PRO A 292 -7.17 7.36 7.92
C PRO A 292 -7.87 6.38 6.96
N GLY A 293 -8.02 5.11 7.34
CA GLY A 293 -8.61 4.06 6.50
C GLY A 293 -7.64 3.40 5.50
N HIS A 294 -6.37 3.83 5.44
CA HIS A 294 -5.42 3.34 4.44
C HIS A 294 -4.00 3.14 5.00
N LYS A 295 -3.30 2.18 4.39
CA LYS A 295 -1.89 1.88 4.62
C LYS A 295 -1.07 1.90 3.34
N THR A 296 0.25 1.98 3.52
CA THR A 296 1.25 1.81 2.46
C THR A 296 2.03 0.54 2.73
N ALA A 297 2.16 -0.32 1.73
CA ALA A 297 3.02 -1.50 1.79
C ALA A 297 4.33 -1.24 1.05
N VAL A 298 5.45 -1.66 1.63
CA VAL A 298 6.75 -1.66 0.97
C VAL A 298 7.10 -3.10 0.63
N ILE A 299 7.34 -3.38 -0.64
CA ILE A 299 7.64 -4.71 -1.14
C ILE A 299 8.92 -4.73 -1.97
N ILE A 300 9.63 -5.84 -1.96
CA ILE A 300 10.68 -6.18 -2.93
C ILE A 300 10.02 -6.89 -4.10
N VAL A 301 10.43 -6.54 -5.32
CA VAL A 301 9.97 -7.22 -6.55
C VAL A 301 11.14 -7.58 -7.44
N SER A 302 10.95 -8.57 -8.31
CA SER A 302 11.89 -8.85 -9.41
C SER A 302 11.89 -7.71 -10.44
N PRO A 303 13.00 -7.51 -11.18
CA PRO A 303 13.05 -6.49 -12.25
C PRO A 303 11.96 -6.66 -13.32
N ASN A 304 11.57 -7.90 -13.62
CA ASN A 304 10.53 -8.20 -14.59
C ASN A 304 9.15 -7.72 -14.11
N ILE A 305 8.82 -7.97 -12.83
CA ILE A 305 7.59 -7.48 -12.21
C ILE A 305 7.58 -5.95 -12.20
N ARG A 306 8.69 -5.29 -11.84
CA ARG A 306 8.77 -3.81 -11.84
C ARG A 306 8.47 -3.22 -13.22
N LYS A 307 9.04 -3.80 -14.29
CA LYS A 307 8.80 -3.38 -15.68
C LYS A 307 7.35 -3.57 -16.09
N GLN A 308 6.68 -4.66 -15.67
CA GLN A 308 5.26 -4.83 -15.95
C GLN A 308 4.38 -3.83 -15.20
N ILE A 309 4.72 -3.52 -13.95
CA ILE A 309 4.02 -2.48 -13.18
C ILE A 309 4.15 -1.12 -13.87
N GLU A 310 5.33 -0.80 -14.42
CA GLU A 310 5.57 0.42 -15.17
C GLU A 310 4.68 0.52 -16.42
N LYS A 311 4.58 -0.58 -17.19
CA LYS A 311 3.68 -0.67 -18.35
C LYS A 311 2.21 -0.45 -17.99
N ASN A 312 1.83 -0.73 -16.75
CA ASN A 312 0.48 -0.55 -16.22
C ASN A 312 0.28 0.81 -15.50
N ASP A 313 0.98 1.86 -15.95
CA ASP A 313 0.90 3.22 -15.38
C ASP A 313 1.29 3.28 -13.89
N ASN A 314 2.26 2.45 -13.48
CA ASN A 314 2.69 2.31 -12.08
C ASN A 314 1.51 2.07 -11.11
N ARG A 315 0.57 1.23 -11.52
CA ARG A 315 -0.60 0.88 -10.70
C ARG A 315 -0.78 -0.63 -10.64
N ILE A 316 -1.29 -1.09 -9.50
CA ILE A 316 -1.64 -2.49 -9.28
C ILE A 316 -3.00 -2.59 -8.61
N TYR A 317 -3.71 -3.67 -8.88
CA TYR A 317 -4.97 -3.98 -8.24
C TYR A 317 -4.72 -4.75 -6.95
N ILE A 318 -5.26 -4.26 -5.84
CA ILE A 318 -5.28 -4.96 -4.55
C ILE A 318 -6.72 -4.93 -4.07
N HIS A 319 -7.30 -6.11 -3.92
CA HIS A 319 -8.68 -6.34 -3.53
C HIS A 319 -9.66 -5.61 -4.47
N PHE A 320 -10.34 -4.57 -3.99
CA PHE A 320 -11.23 -3.71 -4.78
C PHE A 320 -10.62 -2.32 -5.06
N SER A 321 -9.31 -2.15 -4.87
CA SER A 321 -8.62 -0.86 -5.00
C SER A 321 -7.55 -0.92 -6.09
N ARG A 322 -7.44 0.17 -6.86
CA ARG A 322 -6.33 0.39 -7.80
C ARG A 322 -5.30 1.28 -7.14
N CYS A 323 -4.24 0.68 -6.63
CA CYS A 323 -3.23 1.34 -5.80
C CYS A 323 -2.09 1.90 -6.66
N ARG A 324 -1.56 3.08 -6.27
CA ARG A 324 -0.39 3.68 -6.93
C ARG A 324 0.90 3.09 -6.37
N VAL A 325 1.84 2.84 -7.27
CA VAL A 325 3.16 2.31 -6.97
C VAL A 325 4.22 3.39 -7.19
N TYR A 326 5.13 3.51 -6.24
CA TYR A 326 6.29 4.39 -6.30
C TYR A 326 7.55 3.58 -6.06
N ASP A 327 8.67 4.01 -6.65
CA ASP A 327 9.95 3.43 -6.29
C ASP A 327 10.32 3.78 -4.85
N HIS A 328 10.72 2.77 -4.08
CA HIS A 328 11.10 2.92 -2.68
C HIS A 328 12.61 2.84 -2.53
N TYR A 329 13.28 3.97 -2.75
CA TYR A 329 14.70 4.09 -2.49
C TYR A 329 14.96 5.20 -1.48
N TRP A 330 15.87 4.93 -0.55
CA TRP A 330 16.35 5.92 0.39
C TRP A 330 17.63 6.53 -0.13
N VAL A 331 17.56 7.80 -0.55
CA VAL A 331 18.78 8.55 -0.85
C VAL A 331 19.27 9.19 0.44
N ARG A 332 20.43 8.73 0.94
CA ARG A 332 21.06 9.32 2.11
C ARG A 332 21.46 10.76 1.82
N ARG A 333 20.95 11.69 2.62
CA ARG A 333 21.40 13.09 2.70
C ARG A 333 22.43 13.26 3.82
N CYS A 334 23.34 14.21 3.65
CA CYS A 334 24.26 14.63 4.71
C CYS A 334 23.46 15.25 5.86
N GLY A 335 23.75 14.86 7.10
CA GLY A 335 23.04 15.38 8.28
C GLY A 335 23.39 16.82 8.65
N THR A 336 24.47 17.38 8.09
CA THR A 336 24.88 18.76 8.34
C THR A 336 24.38 19.70 7.25
N CYS A 337 24.71 19.46 5.98
CA CYS A 337 24.38 20.38 4.89
C CYS A 337 23.15 19.98 4.07
N MET A 338 22.54 18.82 4.35
CA MET A 338 21.44 18.23 3.57
C MET A 338 21.75 17.89 2.10
N GLY A 339 23.01 18.05 1.66
CA GLY A 339 23.47 17.68 0.32
C GLY A 339 23.65 16.17 0.12
N TYR A 340 23.88 15.77 -1.13
CA TYR A 340 24.04 14.36 -1.53
C TYR A 340 25.51 13.95 -1.70
N GLY A 341 25.80 12.65 -1.71
CA GLY A 341 27.12 12.12 -2.10
C GLY A 341 28.21 12.13 -1.02
N HIS A 342 27.90 12.58 0.20
CA HIS A 342 28.83 12.51 1.33
C HIS A 342 28.10 12.27 2.66
N LYS A 343 28.85 11.84 3.68
CA LYS A 343 28.36 11.66 5.06
C LYS A 343 28.72 12.89 5.89
N THR A 344 28.05 13.06 7.04
CA THR A 344 28.37 14.11 8.03
C THR A 344 29.85 14.17 8.39
N SER A 345 30.53 13.02 8.51
CA SER A 345 31.97 12.94 8.82
C SER A 345 32.89 13.50 7.74
N HIS A 346 32.39 13.64 6.51
CA HIS A 346 33.14 14.17 5.36
C HIS A 346 32.45 15.43 4.80
N CYS A 347 31.70 16.13 5.65
CA CYS A 347 31.03 17.38 5.30
C CYS A 347 32.00 18.54 5.52
N HIS A 348 32.19 19.35 4.48
CA HIS A 348 33.00 20.58 4.54
C HIS A 348 32.16 21.83 4.85
N ALA A 349 30.84 21.68 4.97
CA ALA A 349 29.98 22.80 5.35
C ALA A 349 30.22 23.17 6.82
N GLN A 350 30.46 24.45 7.06
CA GLN A 350 30.73 24.99 8.40
C GLN A 350 29.44 25.11 9.23
N ASN A 351 28.32 25.39 8.58
CA ASN A 351 27.04 25.63 9.25
C ASN A 351 26.02 24.53 8.92
N PRO A 352 25.31 23.98 9.92
CA PRO A 352 24.23 23.04 9.67
C PRO A 352 23.04 23.75 9.01
N VAL A 353 22.36 23.05 8.12
CA VAL A 353 21.16 23.49 7.41
C VAL A 353 20.04 22.51 7.75
N CYS A 354 18.85 23.01 8.11
CA CYS A 354 17.70 22.14 8.32
C CYS A 354 17.11 21.68 6.98
N GLY A 355 16.66 20.43 6.92
CA GLY A 355 15.91 19.91 5.78
C GLY A 355 14.49 20.45 5.81
N HIS A 356 14.11 21.18 4.77
CA HIS A 356 12.76 21.71 4.62
C HIS A 356 11.77 20.67 4.07
#